data_AF-A0A534YTW5-F1
#
_entry.id   AF-A0A534YTW5-F1
#
_cell.length_a   1.000
_cell.length_b   1.000
_cell.length_c   1.000
_cell.angle_alpha   90.00
_cell.angle_beta   90.00
_cell.angle_gamma   90.00
#
_symmetry.space_group_name_H-M   'P 1'
#
loop_
_entity.id
_entity.type
_entity.pdbx_description
1 polymer ?
#
loop_
_entity_poly.entity_id
_entity_poly.type
_entity_poly.pdbx_seq_one_letter_code
_entity_poly.pdbx_strand_id
1 'polypeptide(L)'
;DKNYSEQMQRRIDDEVSRLLEEAMTRARDLVSRNREALGKVAARLLAIEVIEGDELRRILVEAGAPVPEKRGPAAAEDDRRGEVIAPVPPQDQAAGA
;
A
#
# COMPACT_ATOMS: atom_id res chain seq x y z
N ASP A 1 15.52 -14.94 28.42
CA ASP A 1 15.23 -14.05 27.27
C ASP A 1 13.76 -13.90 26.86
N LYS A 2 12.77 -13.94 27.77
CA LYS A 2 11.35 -13.69 27.43
C LYS A 2 11.01 -12.19 27.35
N ASN A 3 11.54 -11.39 28.28
CA ASN A 3 11.23 -9.96 28.36
C ASN A 3 11.72 -9.15 27.14
N TYR A 4 12.83 -9.56 26.51
CA TYR A 4 13.33 -8.95 25.27
C TYR A 4 12.47 -9.32 24.06
N SER A 5 12.00 -10.58 23.99
CA SER A 5 11.11 -11.04 22.93
C SER A 5 9.75 -10.32 22.97
N GLU A 6 9.15 -10.13 24.15
CA GLU A 6 7.87 -9.43 24.27
C GLU A 6 7.97 -7.93 23.93
N GLN A 7 9.05 -7.26 24.35
CA GLN A 7 9.27 -5.85 24.00
C GLN A 7 9.52 -5.68 22.50
N MET A 8 10.25 -6.60 21.88
CA MET A 8 10.46 -6.61 20.43
C MET A 8 9.15 -6.88 19.68
N GLN A 9 8.36 -7.86 20.12
CA GLN A 9 7.05 -8.17 19.54
C GLN A 9 6.10 -6.97 19.60
N ARG A 10 5.98 -6.32 20.77
CA ARG A 10 5.18 -5.09 20.92
C ARG A 10 5.59 -4.01 19.92
N ARG A 11 6.90 -3.76 19.76
CA ARG A 11 7.40 -2.79 18.79
C ARG A 11 7.05 -3.12 17.34
N ILE A 12 7.04 -4.41 16.97
CA ILE A 12 6.67 -4.83 15.62
C ILE A 12 5.17 -4.60 15.41
N ASP A 13 4.34 -5.01 16.35
CA ASP A 13 2.88 -4.85 16.27
C ASP A 13 2.48 -3.36 16.20
N ASP A 14 3.14 -2.51 16.98
CA ASP A 14 2.95 -1.06 16.96
C ASP A 14 3.28 -0.47 15.58
N GLU A 15 4.39 -0.91 14.97
CA GLU A 15 4.82 -0.43 13.66
C GLU A 15 3.91 -0.92 12.53
N VAL A 16 3.47 -2.17 12.58
CA VAL A 16 2.48 -2.72 11.63
C VAL A 16 1.17 -1.92 11.72
N SER A 17 0.71 -1.63 12.93
CA SER A 17 -0.50 -0.83 13.16
C SER A 17 -0.36 0.57 12.59
N ARG A 18 0.76 1.25 12.85
CA ARG A 18 1.08 2.58 12.30
C ARG A 18 1.05 2.59 10.77
N LEU A 19 1.69 1.62 10.12
CA LEU A 19 1.74 1.53 8.66
C LEU A 19 0.35 1.31 8.05
N LEU A 20 -0.48 0.47 8.68
CA LEU A 20 -1.86 0.24 8.25
C LEU A 20 -2.71 1.50 8.37
N GLU A 21 -2.62 2.22 9.50
CA GLU A 21 -3.34 3.47 9.72
C GLU A 21 -2.96 4.55 8.70
N GLU A 22 -1.66 4.69 8.42
CA GLU A 22 -1.15 5.62 7.42
C GLU A 22 -1.61 5.26 6.01
N ALA A 23 -1.56 3.97 5.63
CA ALA A 23 -2.07 3.50 4.35
C ALA A 23 -3.58 3.75 4.22
N MET A 24 -4.35 3.47 5.27
CA MET A 24 -5.80 3.66 5.28
C MET A 24 -6.18 5.13 5.20
N THR A 25 -5.46 6.00 5.91
CA THR A 25 -5.65 7.45 5.86
C THR A 25 -5.36 7.98 4.46
N ARG A 26 -4.20 7.61 3.88
CA ARG A 26 -3.85 7.98 2.50
C ARG A 26 -4.90 7.52 1.49
N ALA A 27 -5.42 6.29 1.63
CA ALA A 27 -6.45 5.77 0.74
C ALA A 27 -7.76 6.57 0.86
N ARG A 28 -8.22 6.84 2.09
CA ARG A 28 -9.41 7.68 2.33
C ARG A 28 -9.26 9.07 1.76
N ASP A 29 -8.11 9.71 1.96
CA ASP A 29 -7.82 11.03 1.42
C ASP A 29 -7.79 11.04 -0.10
N LEU A 30 -7.23 10.01 -0.72
CA LEU A 30 -7.18 9.90 -2.18
C LEU A 30 -8.59 9.76 -2.77
N VAL A 31 -9.41 8.87 -2.20
CA VAL A 31 -10.81 8.68 -2.64
C VAL A 31 -11.63 9.94 -2.40
N SER A 32 -11.47 10.59 -1.24
CA SER A 32 -12.22 11.78 -0.88
C SER A 32 -11.87 12.98 -1.76
N ARG A 33 -10.58 13.22 -2.02
CA ARG A 33 -10.12 14.29 -2.92
C ARG A 33 -10.60 14.10 -4.36
N ASN A 34 -10.77 12.86 -4.81
CA ASN A 34 -11.18 12.53 -6.18
C ASN A 34 -12.67 12.13 -6.27
N ARG A 35 -13.50 12.52 -5.30
CA ARG A 35 -14.90 12.09 -5.21
C ARG A 35 -15.72 12.44 -6.46
N GLU A 36 -15.48 13.62 -7.05
CA GLU A 36 -16.16 14.06 -8.28
C GLU A 36 -15.78 13.18 -9.48
N ALA A 37 -14.48 12.94 -9.68
CA ALA A 37 -13.98 12.07 -10.75
C ALA A 37 -14.54 10.65 -10.62
N LEU A 38 -14.51 10.08 -9.42
CA LEU A 38 -15.10 8.77 -9.14
C LEU A 38 -16.62 8.76 -9.35
N GLY A 39 -17.31 9.87 -9.07
CA GLY A 39 -18.73 10.04 -9.37
C GLY A 39 -19.03 9.95 -10.86
N LYS A 40 -18.24 10.63 -11.70
CA LYS A 40 -18.35 10.55 -13.17
C LYS A 40 -18.09 9.14 -13.68
N VAL A 41 -17.06 8.48 -13.16
CA VAL A 41 -16.74 7.09 -13.51
C VAL A 41 -17.89 6.14 -13.12
N ALA A 42 -18.41 6.26 -11.90
CA ALA A 42 -19.52 5.44 -11.42
C ALA A 42 -20.79 5.64 -12.25
N ALA A 43 -21.15 6.89 -12.56
CA ALA A 43 -22.28 7.20 -13.42
C ALA A 43 -22.12 6.58 -14.82
N ARG A 44 -20.89 6.58 -15.35
CA ARG A 44 -20.60 5.96 -16.64
C ARG A 44 -20.72 4.43 -16.58
N LEU A 45 -20.16 3.79 -15.55
CA LEU A 45 -20.27 2.35 -15.34
C LEU A 45 -21.73 1.91 -15.13
N LEU A 46 -22.56 2.70 -14.46
CA LEU A 46 -23.99 2.40 -14.34
C LEU A 46 -24.72 2.44 -15.70
N ALA A 47 -24.22 3.22 -16.67
CA ALA A 47 -24.84 3.34 -17.98
C ALA A 47 -24.41 2.24 -18.97
N ILE A 48 -23.16 1.78 -18.92
CA ILE A 48 -22.60 0.85 -19.92
C ILE A 48 -21.92 -0.40 -19.36
N GLU A 49 -21.89 -0.57 -18.03
CA GLU A 49 -21.31 -1.67 -17.25
C GLU A 49 -19.77 -1.82 -17.34
N VAL A 50 -19.18 -1.54 -18.50
CA VAL A 50 -17.75 -1.67 -18.77
C VAL A 50 -17.24 -0.40 -19.43
N ILE A 51 -16.16 0.17 -18.89
CA ILE A 51 -15.46 1.32 -19.50
C ILE A 51 -14.09 0.89 -20.00
N GLU A 52 -13.72 1.34 -21.19
CA GLU A 52 -12.39 1.10 -21.74
C GLU A 52 -11.35 1.98 -21.06
N GLY A 53 -10.10 1.51 -21.03
CA GLY A 53 -9.03 2.22 -20.31
C GLY A 53 -8.80 3.66 -20.79
N ASP A 54 -8.92 3.93 -22.09
CA ASP A 54 -8.76 5.28 -22.65
C ASP A 54 -9.94 6.20 -22.31
N GLU A 55 -11.14 5.64 -22.18
CA GLU A 55 -12.31 6.38 -21.72
C GLU A 55 -12.18 6.72 -20.24
N LEU A 56 -11.79 5.78 -19.39
CA LEU A 56 -11.50 6.04 -17.98
C LEU A 56 -10.46 7.16 -17.83
N ARG A 57 -9.34 7.08 -18.57
CA ARG A 57 -8.30 8.11 -18.55
C ARG A 57 -8.84 9.49 -18.92
N ARG A 58 -9.67 9.58 -19.96
CA ARG A 58 -10.31 10.86 -20.36
C ARG A 58 -11.17 11.42 -19.23
N ILE A 59 -12.04 10.61 -18.65
CA ILE A 59 -12.91 11.04 -17.54
C ILE A 59 -12.09 11.58 -16.35
N LEU A 60 -10.98 10.91 -16.01
CA LEU A 60 -10.10 11.33 -14.92
C LEU A 60 -9.38 12.66 -15.24
N VAL A 61 -8.83 12.81 -16.45
CA VAL A 61 -8.16 14.06 -16.89
C VAL A 61 -9.14 15.23 -16.89
N GLU A 62 -10.34 15.05 -17.43
CA GLU A 62 -11.39 16.08 -17.47
C GLU A 62 -11.86 16.50 -16.08
N ALA A 63 -11.79 15.58 -15.10
CA ALA A 63 -12.09 15.87 -13.70
C ALA A 63 -10.88 16.42 -12.91
N GLY A 64 -9.74 16.66 -13.57
CA GLY A 64 -8.51 17.13 -12.91
C GLY A 64 -7.87 16.12 -11.97
N ALA A 65 -8.27 14.84 -12.05
CA ALA A 65 -7.72 13.78 -11.22
C ALA A 65 -6.35 13.33 -11.77
N PRO A 66 -5.40 12.97 -10.91
CA PRO A 66 -4.10 12.48 -11.35
C PRO A 66 -4.27 11.14 -12.09
N VAL A 67 -3.77 11.08 -13.32
CA VAL A 67 -3.71 9.85 -14.10
C VAL A 67 -2.26 9.35 -14.09
N PRO A 68 -1.97 8.21 -13.45
CA PRO A 68 -0.63 7.65 -13.51
C PRO A 68 -0.29 7.31 -14.96
N GLU A 69 0.90 7.69 -15.41
CA GLU A 69 1.39 7.23 -16.70
C GLU A 69 1.43 5.70 -16.74
N LYS A 70 1.18 5.12 -17.92
CA LYS A 70 1.26 3.67 -18.15
C LYS A 70 2.62 3.17 -17.65
N ARG A 71 2.63 2.57 -16.46
CA ARG A 71 3.81 1.87 -15.97
C ARG A 71 3.94 0.56 -16.74
N GLY A 72 5.01 0.44 -17.51
CA GLY A 72 5.39 -0.81 -18.15
C GLY A 72 5.66 -1.92 -17.13
N PRO A 73 5.83 -3.17 -17.57
CA PRO A 73 5.94 -4.35 -16.70
C PRO A 73 7.05 -4.27 -15.62
N ALA A 74 8.00 -3.35 -15.74
CA ALA A 74 9.11 -3.15 -14.80
C ALA A 74 8.73 -2.50 -13.45
N ALA A 75 7.54 -1.91 -13.31
CA ALA A 75 7.15 -1.23 -12.07
C ALA A 75 6.58 -2.17 -10.98
N ALA A 76 6.41 -3.46 -11.28
CA ALA A 76 5.97 -4.45 -10.31
C ALA A 76 7.11 -4.97 -9.40
N GLU A 77 8.35 -4.52 -9.60
CA GLU A 77 9.50 -5.00 -8.83
C GLU A 77 9.87 -4.15 -7.60
N ASP A 78 9.29 -2.96 -7.44
CA ASP A 78 9.62 -2.04 -6.33
C ASP A 78 8.86 -2.36 -5.02
N ASP A 79 8.32 -3.56 -4.89
CA ASP A 79 7.77 -4.13 -3.64
C ASP A 79 8.70 -5.21 -3.03
N ARG A 80 9.84 -5.51 -3.68
CA ARG A 80 10.85 -6.48 -3.20
C ARG A 80 12.02 -5.85 -2.44
N ARG A 81 11.81 -4.69 -1.81
CA ARG A 81 12.73 -4.15 -0.79
C ARG A 81 12.15 -4.22 0.62
N GLY A 82 11.39 -5.28 0.90
CA GLY A 82 11.41 -5.87 2.23
C GLY A 82 12.77 -6.56 2.40
N GLU A 83 13.77 -5.80 2.84
CA GLU A 83 15.04 -6.37 3.28
C GLU A 83 14.72 -7.43 4.33
N VAL A 84 14.92 -8.70 3.98
CA VAL A 84 14.70 -9.81 4.88
C VAL A 84 15.66 -9.59 6.04
N ILE A 85 15.16 -9.07 7.16
CA ILE A 85 15.91 -9.06 8.40
C ILE A 85 16.10 -10.54 8.72
N ALA A 86 17.29 -11.05 8.42
CA ALA A 86 17.63 -12.44 8.72
C ALA A 86 17.23 -12.72 10.16
N PRO A 87 16.66 -13.91 10.47
CA PRO A 87 16.41 -14.27 11.86
C PRO A 87 17.71 -14.06 12.63
N VAL A 88 17.66 -13.25 13.69
CA VAL A 88 18.82 -13.05 14.58
C VAL A 88 19.30 -14.46 14.96
N PRO A 89 20.51 -14.87 14.55
CA PRO A 89 20.97 -16.20 14.87
C PRO A 89 20.98 -16.36 16.39
N PRO A 90 20.59 -17.53 16.94
CA PRO A 90 20.71 -17.77 18.36
C PRO A 90 22.17 -17.52 18.75
N GLN A 91 22.40 -16.49 19.57
CA GLN A 91 23.74 -16.20 20.05
C GLN A 91 24.17 -17.35 20.95
N ASP A 92 25.28 -17.94 20.52
CA ASP A 92 25.97 -19.12 21.00
C ASP A 92 25.57 -19.67 22.37
N GLN A 93 25.12 -20.92 22.34
CA GLN A 93 25.46 -21.86 23.42
C GLN A 93 26.94 -22.22 23.24
N ALA A 94 27.85 -21.40 23.75
CA ALA A 94 29.23 -21.82 23.95
C ALA A 94 29.90 -21.03 25.08
N ALA A 95 30.02 -21.68 26.23
CA ALA A 95 31.31 -22.09 26.82
C ALA A 95 31.32 -21.97 28.35
N GLY A 96 31.15 -23.13 29.00
CA GLY A 96 32.01 -23.63 30.07
C GLY A 96 32.05 -22.89 31.40
N ALA A 97 31.40 -23.45 32.42
CA ALA A 97 32.03 -24.19 33.53
C ALA A 97 30.94 -24.74 34.46
#